data_AF-A0A978S2W1-F1
#
_entry.id   AF-A0A978S2W1-F1
#
_cell.length_a   1.000
_cell.length_b   1.000
_cell.length_c   1.000
_cell.angle_alpha   90.00
_cell.angle_beta   90.00
_cell.angle_gamma   90.00
#
_symmetry.space_group_name_H-M   'P 1'
#
loop_
_entity.id
_entity.type
_entity.pdbx_description
1 polymer ?
#
loop_
_entity_poly.entity_id
_entity_poly.type
_entity_poly.pdbx_seq_one_letter_code
_entity_poly.pdbx_strand_id
1 'polypeptide(L)' 'MPKPIIIAPHLSVEELYCLYRQTSDPIERTRYQIIWLLAKGSKTSEVAVVTG' A
#
# COMPACT_ATOMS: atom_id res chain seq x y z
N MET A 1 -22.65 -21.67 18.79
CA MET A 1 -21.48 -22.02 17.93
C MET A 1 -20.48 -20.88 18.01
N PRO A 2 -19.21 -21.11 18.41
CA PRO A 2 -18.21 -20.06 18.44
C PRO A 2 -17.84 -19.64 17.01
N LYS A 3 -17.80 -18.33 16.73
CA LYS A 3 -17.31 -17.80 15.45
C LYS A 3 -15.78 -17.85 15.45
N PRO A 4 -15.14 -18.36 14.38
CA PRO A 4 -13.69 -18.31 14.26
C PRO A 4 -13.23 -16.85 14.13
N ILE A 5 -12.16 -16.50 14.85
CA ILE A 5 -11.45 -15.24 14.64
C ILE A 5 -10.59 -15.43 13.38
N ILE A 6 -10.81 -14.60 12.37
CA ILE A 6 -10.09 -14.64 11.09
C ILE A 6 -9.27 -13.36 10.97
N ILE A 7 -7.98 -13.50 10.68
CA ILE A 7 -7.11 -12.37 10.34
C ILE A 7 -7.34 -12.07 8.85
N ALA A 8 -7.73 -10.83 8.54
CA ALA A 8 -7.88 -10.42 7.14
C ALA A 8 -6.51 -10.40 6.44
N PRO A 9 -6.42 -10.88 5.19
CA PRO A 9 -5.18 -10.80 4.43
C PRO A 9 -4.82 -9.32 4.20
N HIS A 10 -3.51 -9.05 4.18
CA HIS A 10 -3.02 -7.76 3.71
C HIS A 10 -3.21 -7.65 2.20
N LEU A 11 -3.29 -6.40 1.71
CA LEU A 11 -3.37 -6.12 0.29
C LEU A 11 -2.13 -6.65 -0.45
N SER A 12 -2.35 -7.21 -1.62
CA SER A 12 -1.26 -7.60 -2.53
C SER A 12 -0.56 -6.38 -3.12
N VAL A 13 0.62 -6.62 -3.71
CA VAL A 13 1.37 -5.57 -4.42
C VAL A 13 0.55 -5.00 -5.59
N GLU A 14 -0.22 -5.85 -6.27
CA GLU A 14 -1.09 -5.47 -7.39
C GLU A 14 -2.29 -4.64 -6.92
N GLU A 15 -2.92 -5.02 -5.81
CA GLU A 15 -4.02 -4.26 -5.21
C GLU A 15 -3.55 -2.87 -4.77
N LEU A 16 -2.37 -2.78 -4.14
CA LEU A 16 -1.77 -1.50 -3.75
C LEU A 16 -1.49 -0.60 -4.97
N TYR A 17 -1.01 -1.17 -6.07
CA TYR A 17 -0.81 -0.42 -7.32
C TYR A 17 -2.13 0.13 -7.88
N CYS A 18 -3.17 -0.70 -7.94
CA CYS A 18 -4.49 -0.29 -8.39
C CYS A 18 -5.05 0.85 -7.53
N LEU A 19 -4.99 0.71 -6.20
CA LEU A 19 -5.46 1.73 -5.27
C LEU A 19 -4.69 3.04 -5.41
N TYR A 20 -3.36 2.99 -5.48
CA TYR A 20 -2.53 4.15 -5.77
C TYR A 20 -2.96 4.86 -7.07
N ARG A 21 -3.24 4.12 -8.14
CA ARG A 21 -3.61 4.72 -9.44
C ARG A 21 -5.04 5.26 -9.50
N GLN A 22 -5.95 4.73 -8.70
CA GLN A 22 -7.38 5.09 -8.73
C GLN A 22 -7.76 6.13 -7.67
N THR A 23 -6.95 6.28 -6.61
CA THR A 23 -7.25 7.20 -5.52
C THR A 23 -7.13 8.65 -5.97
N SER A 24 -8.20 9.43 -5.73
CA SER A 24 -8.27 10.85 -6.07
C SER A 24 -7.76 11.75 -4.95
N ASP A 25 -7.90 11.32 -3.69
CA ASP A 25 -7.35 12.05 -2.56
C ASP A 25 -5.81 12.03 -2.61
N PRO A 26 -5.15 13.19 -2.66
CA PRO A 26 -3.70 13.25 -2.84
C PRO A 26 -2.93 12.63 -1.68
N ILE A 27 -3.46 12.67 -0.45
CA ILE A 27 -2.79 12.15 0.74
C ILE A 27 -2.87 10.61 0.74
N GLU A 28 -4.07 10.07 0.55
CA GLU A 28 -4.29 8.63 0.44
C GLU A 28 -3.51 8.03 -0.73
N ARG A 29 -3.49 8.72 -1.87
CA ARG A 29 -2.68 8.31 -3.03
C ARG A 29 -1.20 8.18 -2.66
N THR A 30 -0.62 9.19 -2.00
CA THR A 30 0.78 9.13 -1.56
C THR A 30 1.02 8.00 -0.56
N ARG A 31 0.08 7.75 0.36
CA ARG A 31 0.18 6.62 1.29
C ARG A 31 0.19 5.28 0.56
N TYR A 32 -0.71 5.07 -0.40
CA TYR A 32 -0.71 3.85 -1.22
C TYR A 32 0.58 3.73 -2.04
N GLN A 33 1.09 4.82 -2.60
CA GLN A 33 2.36 4.83 -3.32
C GLN A 33 3.54 4.40 -2.44
N ILE A 34 3.64 4.93 -1.22
CA ILE A 34 4.69 4.57 -0.25
C ILE A 34 4.60 3.08 0.09
N ILE A 35 3.42 2.60 0.47
CA ILE A 35 3.21 1.19 0.85
C ILE A 35 3.50 0.26 -0.33
N TRP A 36 3.08 0.63 -1.54
CA TRP A 36 3.35 -0.14 -2.76
C TRP A 36 4.85 -0.26 -3.05
N LEU A 37 5.60 0.84 -2.96
CA LEU A 37 7.06 0.81 -3.18
C LEU A 37 7.78 -0.05 -2.13
N LEU A 38 7.38 0.06 -0.87
CA LEU A 38 7.93 -0.79 0.20
C LEU A 38 7.58 -2.26 -0.01
N ALA A 39 6.34 -2.58 -0.40
CA ALA A 39 5.90 -3.95 -0.67
C ALA A 39 6.64 -4.58 -1.86
N LYS A 40 7.08 -3.76 -2.83
CA LYS A 40 7.97 -4.20 -3.92
C LYS A 40 9.43 -4.43 -3.51
N GLY A 41 9.81 -4.05 -2.29
CA GLY A 41 11.18 -4.17 -1.77
C GLY A 41 12.07 -2.95 -2.00
N SER A 42 11.52 -1.79 -2.37
CA SER A 42 12.31 -0.55 -2.45
C SER A 42 12.82 -0.13 -1.07
N LYS A 43 14.02 0.44 -1.03
CA LYS A 43 14.58 0.95 0.24
C LYS A 43 13.87 2.22 0.66
N THR A 44 13.73 2.43 1.96
CA THR A 44 13.08 3.64 2.51
C THR A 44 13.69 4.95 1.99
N SER A 45 15.00 4.96 1.74
CA SER A 45 15.70 6.10 1.13
C SER A 45 15.24 6.39 -0.30
N GLU A 46 15.01 5.35 -1.11
CA GLU A 46 14.52 5.48 -2.48
C GLU A 46 13.05 5.93 -2.50
N VAL A 47 12.24 5.38 -1.60
CA VAL A 47 10.84 5.78 -1.43
C VAL A 47 10.72 7.26 -1.06
N ALA A 48 11.56 7.75 -0.15
CA ALA A 48 11.58 9.15 0.25
C ALA A 48 11.91 10.09 -0.92
N VAL A 49 12.82 9.69 -1.82
CA VAL A 49 13.15 10.48 -3.02
C VAL A 49 11.99 10.53 -4.02
N VAL A 50 11.22 9.43 -4.14
CA VAL A 50 10.12 9.33 -5.12
C VAL A 50 8.82 9.99 -4.64
N THR A 51 8.64 10.13 -3.32
CA THR A 51 7.38 10.59 -2.70
C THR A 51 7.50 11.94 -1.97
N GLY A 52 8.71 12.50 -1.88
CA GLY A 52 9.02 13.79 -1.26
C GLY A 52 8.92 14.98 -2.21
#